data_AF-A0A5J4WRV8-F1
#
_entry.id   AF-A0A5J4WRV8-F1
#
_cell.length_a   1.000
_cell.length_b   1.000
_cell.length_c   1.000
_cell.angle_alpha   90.00
_cell.angle_beta   90.00
_cell.angle_gamma   90.00
#
_symmetry.space_group_name_H-M   'P 1'
#
loop_
_entity.id
_entity.type
_entity.pdbx_description
1 polymer ?
#
loop_
_entity_poly.entity_id
_entity_poly.type
_entity_poly.pdbx_seq_one_letter_code
_entity_poly.pdbx_strand_id
1 'polypeptide(L)'
;MIIILAVASLSLGFSLDFGKIDSAIHENTTAHLSPQFSESEPLTTKSQQFISLQKDTAKLQSTKTRQKLQKPTNDECSLTVGDGGDYNSVVGALAFECEDNYYDISLKYSIHIENLIIDQDSTIHIQGTDIEEHNTQWNSNPTDQSLYTIELKKGRLNILFVDFQGLGNEQGSPLINSMIRIDGADTVIFEECSFCSAISTFALIRAVDYSTLEVRYSNFTDINGVGETGAIEVSAGKSNDWTIAISGNYFDNCVGAKYGAICVQTGSAARGRLLSIGSNQIENCAGGVTGGIHVNYADFRDLYLSMNTFIDNRITDSQGQFGCDAHIYKQSIIGVSDPVQYYKEKFEDGKSNNPKSIFIEIGDSDSGYFSLNSVSNKCWDASIEPEYFEGCICTAQGHPTECACPDDDPNYQQDKCDFYLLPVCSSGSNPDQCRCSTSNYSLNCLCPLDDLDTTYTQTLCLDEKEYAQLPPCISDTATPQEGCKCTIDNHPANCVCPLNNDGLYTKDKCLLDILHRCTTDATPASGCKCTLDNHPTDCTCPTDDPDYISTKCQEDKQPVTPDKCASVTSTTPEVDCACPTDPTQLELDPRKDTICKPSTGKEASGSVRAVLNLIVAVVLIPSLALIF
;
A
#
# COMPACT_ATOMS: atom_id res chain seq x y z
N MET A 1 39.35 -33.48 11.47
CA MET A 1 40.43 -32.48 11.28
C MET A 1 39.74 -31.23 10.77
N ILE A 2 39.46 -30.27 11.67
CA ILE A 2 38.59 -29.12 11.40
C ILE A 2 39.45 -27.88 11.54
N ILE A 3 39.46 -27.01 10.52
CA ILE A 3 40.16 -25.74 10.53
C ILE A 3 39.14 -24.66 10.90
N ILE A 4 39.32 -24.05 12.07
CA ILE A 4 38.60 -22.85 12.48
C ILE A 4 39.45 -21.66 12.06
N LEU A 5 38.93 -20.83 11.15
CA LEU A 5 39.56 -19.56 10.79
C LEU A 5 38.86 -18.43 11.56
N ALA A 6 39.56 -17.83 12.51
CA ALA A 6 39.09 -16.63 13.19
C ALA A 6 39.52 -15.40 12.38
N VAL A 7 38.56 -14.59 11.93
CA VAL A 7 38.81 -13.29 11.30
C VAL A 7 38.63 -12.21 12.36
N ALA A 8 39.70 -11.49 12.68
CA ALA A 8 39.66 -10.36 13.59
C ALA A 8 39.32 -9.06 12.82
N SER A 9 38.23 -8.41 13.21
CA SER A 9 37.82 -7.10 12.67
C SER A 9 38.67 -5.97 13.28
N LEU A 10 39.46 -5.30 12.44
CA LEU A 10 40.10 -4.03 12.79
C LEU A 10 39.19 -2.87 12.40
N SER A 11 38.59 -2.21 13.39
CA SER A 11 37.87 -0.95 13.21
C SER A 11 38.83 0.24 13.22
N LEU A 12 38.99 0.89 12.06
CA LEU A 12 39.63 2.21 11.97
C LEU A 12 38.54 3.29 11.99
N GLY A 13 38.35 3.91 13.14
CA GLY A 13 37.45 5.06 13.28
C GLY A 13 38.12 6.35 12.78
N PHE A 14 37.50 7.02 11.82
CA PHE A 14 37.81 8.40 11.45
C PHE A 14 36.73 9.33 11.99
N SER A 15 37.12 10.29 12.82
CA SER A 15 36.23 11.39 13.22
C SER A 15 36.16 12.43 12.10
N LEU A 16 34.94 12.70 11.60
CA LEU A 16 34.66 13.88 10.78
C LEU A 16 34.02 14.95 11.67
N ASP A 17 34.71 16.09 11.77
CA ASP A 17 34.30 17.25 12.58
C ASP A 17 33.49 18.22 11.70
N PHE A 18 32.19 18.36 11.99
CA PHE A 18 31.30 19.17 11.17
C PHE A 18 31.37 20.66 11.53
N GLY A 19 32.10 21.41 10.69
CA GLY A 19 32.19 22.87 10.76
C GLY A 19 30.82 23.54 10.59
N LYS A 20 30.37 24.21 11.65
CA LYS A 20 29.13 24.99 11.71
C LYS A 20 29.22 26.24 10.81
N ILE A 21 28.22 26.48 9.95
CA ILE A 21 28.08 27.73 9.20
C ILE A 21 26.91 28.53 9.79
N ASP A 22 27.18 29.77 10.19
CA ASP A 22 26.19 30.65 10.81
C ASP A 22 25.22 31.26 9.81
N SER A 23 23.97 31.44 10.26
CA SER A 23 22.91 32.13 9.54
C SER A 23 22.98 33.64 9.76
N ALA A 24 22.86 34.42 8.67
CA ALA A 24 22.63 35.86 8.74
C ALA A 24 21.67 36.31 7.63
N ILE A 25 20.46 36.73 8.05
CA ILE A 25 19.45 37.36 7.21
C ILE A 25 19.76 38.86 7.10
N HIS A 26 19.70 39.44 5.90
CA HIS A 26 19.04 40.75 5.74
C HIS A 26 18.61 41.05 4.30
N GLU A 27 17.38 41.54 4.18
CA GLU A 27 16.75 42.01 2.96
C GLU A 27 17.39 43.31 2.44
N ASN A 28 17.35 43.53 1.12
CA ASN A 28 16.69 44.73 0.60
C ASN A 28 16.35 44.67 -0.89
N THR A 29 15.21 45.26 -1.26
CA THR A 29 14.75 45.40 -2.64
C THR A 29 14.48 46.87 -2.94
N THR A 30 15.12 47.45 -3.95
CA THR A 30 14.56 48.62 -4.66
C THR A 30 15.16 48.75 -6.07
N ALA A 31 14.41 49.35 -6.98
CA ALA A 31 14.63 49.29 -8.42
C ALA A 31 15.14 50.61 -9.04
N HIS A 32 15.42 50.53 -10.35
CA HIS A 32 15.37 51.62 -11.34
C HIS A 32 16.44 52.73 -11.30
N LEU A 33 17.30 52.77 -12.34
CA LEU A 33 17.31 53.82 -13.40
C LEU A 33 18.53 53.70 -14.34
N SER A 34 18.28 53.60 -15.65
CA SER A 34 19.25 54.01 -16.69
C SER A 34 19.16 55.54 -16.91
N PRO A 35 20.16 56.23 -17.50
CA PRO A 35 20.23 56.28 -18.98
C PRO A 35 21.62 56.55 -19.64
N GLN A 36 21.81 55.98 -20.85
CA GLN A 36 22.54 56.52 -22.03
C GLN A 36 24.07 56.84 -21.90
N PHE A 37 24.91 56.86 -22.96
CA PHE A 37 24.72 57.10 -24.40
C PHE A 37 25.66 56.23 -25.30
N SER A 38 25.54 56.38 -26.62
CA SER A 38 26.21 55.69 -27.76
C SER A 38 27.76 55.74 -27.78
N GLU A 39 28.52 55.02 -28.63
CA GLU A 39 28.29 54.32 -29.92
C GLU A 39 28.97 52.90 -29.90
N SER A 40 29.09 52.05 -30.95
CA SER A 40 28.81 52.15 -32.40
C SER A 40 28.30 50.82 -33.04
N GLU A 41 29.09 50.14 -33.89
CA GLU A 41 28.69 49.05 -34.80
C GLU A 41 29.85 48.01 -35.05
N PRO A 42 29.72 46.92 -35.85
CA PRO A 42 29.53 45.54 -35.38
C PRO A 42 30.67 44.55 -35.79
N LEU A 43 30.55 43.23 -35.48
CA LEU A 43 30.80 42.06 -36.37
C LEU A 43 31.02 40.71 -35.62
N THR A 44 30.27 39.66 -36.02
CA THR A 44 30.62 38.20 -36.05
C THR A 44 31.12 37.45 -34.79
N THR A 45 30.79 36.17 -34.52
CA THR A 45 30.14 35.11 -35.34
C THR A 45 29.46 34.06 -34.45
N LYS A 46 28.19 33.69 -34.72
CA LYS A 46 27.53 32.49 -34.17
C LYS A 46 27.42 31.38 -35.23
N SER A 47 28.46 31.23 -36.06
CA SER A 47 28.41 30.48 -37.33
C SER A 47 29.40 29.29 -37.44
N GLN A 48 30.03 28.85 -36.34
CA GLN A 48 30.99 27.73 -36.39
C GLN A 48 30.35 26.34 -36.24
N GLN A 49 29.15 26.19 -35.68
CA GLN A 49 28.47 24.89 -35.59
C GLN A 49 27.74 24.48 -36.89
N PHE A 50 27.42 25.41 -37.80
CA PHE A 50 26.70 25.10 -39.05
C PHE A 50 27.61 24.81 -40.27
N ILE A 51 28.92 25.06 -40.16
CA ILE A 51 29.89 24.75 -41.24
C ILE A 51 30.28 23.25 -41.23
N SER A 52 30.13 22.56 -40.08
CA SER A 52 30.41 21.13 -39.94
C SER A 52 29.50 20.29 -40.85
N LEU A 53 28.18 20.50 -40.78
CA LEU A 53 27.18 19.75 -41.57
C LEU A 53 27.29 19.95 -43.09
N GLN A 54 27.81 21.10 -43.56
CA GLN A 54 28.03 21.32 -45.00
C GLN A 54 29.36 20.74 -45.52
N LYS A 55 30.33 20.43 -44.65
CA LYS A 55 31.58 19.79 -45.05
C LYS A 55 31.39 18.35 -45.53
N ASP A 56 30.37 17.67 -45.00
CA ASP A 56 30.13 16.26 -45.32
C ASP A 56 29.48 16.06 -46.69
N THR A 57 28.67 17.01 -47.19
CA THR A 57 28.16 16.97 -48.57
C THR A 57 29.30 17.04 -49.61
N ALA A 58 30.38 17.76 -49.29
CA ALA A 58 31.56 17.87 -50.17
C ALA A 58 32.47 16.63 -50.13
N LYS A 59 32.52 15.90 -49.00
CA LYS A 59 33.20 14.59 -48.92
C LYS A 59 32.39 13.48 -49.56
N LEU A 60 31.05 13.48 -49.44
CA LEU A 60 30.18 12.45 -50.00
C LEU A 60 30.13 12.44 -51.54
N GLN A 61 30.58 13.51 -52.20
CA GLN A 61 30.63 13.59 -53.68
C GLN A 61 32.00 13.26 -54.29
N SER A 62 33.08 13.11 -53.49
CA SER A 62 34.44 12.86 -54.02
C SER A 62 34.90 11.39 -53.97
N THR A 63 34.18 10.51 -53.27
CA THR A 63 34.48 9.07 -53.17
C THR A 63 33.60 8.18 -54.06
N LYS A 64 33.51 8.54 -55.34
CA LYS A 64 33.02 7.61 -56.39
C LYS A 64 34.12 6.65 -56.88
N THR A 65 34.94 6.16 -55.95
CA THR A 65 35.99 5.17 -56.16
C THR A 65 35.93 4.16 -55.03
N ARG A 66 35.50 2.92 -55.33
CA ARG A 66 35.65 1.79 -54.40
C ARG A 66 37.13 1.49 -54.21
N GLN A 67 37.74 2.04 -53.17
CA GLN A 67 38.94 1.46 -52.56
C GLN A 67 38.54 0.87 -51.22
N LYS A 68 38.59 -0.46 -51.14
CA LYS A 68 38.50 -1.19 -49.88
C LYS A 68 39.64 -0.73 -48.97
N LEU A 69 39.32 -0.01 -47.89
CA LEU A 69 40.18 -0.01 -46.72
C LEU A 69 39.88 -1.30 -45.95
N GLN A 70 40.56 -2.38 -46.33
CA GLN A 70 40.63 -3.56 -45.45
C GLN A 70 41.69 -3.31 -44.39
N LYS A 71 41.32 -3.52 -43.12
CA LYS A 71 42.25 -3.67 -42.00
C LYS A 71 43.16 -4.89 -42.29
N PRO A 72 44.40 -4.97 -41.77
CA PRO A 72 45.22 -6.19 -41.91
C PRO A 72 44.48 -7.42 -41.37
N THR A 73 44.58 -8.54 -42.08
CA THR A 73 43.80 -9.78 -41.89
C THR A 73 44.24 -10.57 -40.65
N ASN A 74 44.13 -9.96 -39.46
CA ASN A 74 44.34 -10.56 -38.14
C ASN A 74 44.00 -9.60 -36.97
N ASP A 75 43.71 -8.31 -37.23
CA ASP A 75 43.32 -7.38 -36.17
C ASP A 75 41.81 -7.49 -35.90
N GLU A 76 41.44 -7.69 -34.63
CA GLU A 76 40.03 -7.66 -34.17
C GLU A 76 39.34 -6.36 -34.62
N CYS A 77 38.05 -6.42 -34.95
CA CYS A 77 37.32 -5.27 -35.48
C CYS A 77 36.88 -4.28 -34.39
N SER A 78 37.79 -3.96 -33.48
CA SER A 78 37.69 -2.88 -32.50
C SER A 78 37.74 -1.53 -33.22
N LEU A 79 36.73 -0.70 -32.97
CA LEU A 79 36.51 0.63 -33.51
C LEU A 79 36.15 1.57 -32.35
N THR A 80 36.61 2.82 -32.37
CA THR A 80 36.25 3.80 -31.34
C THR A 80 35.30 4.86 -31.85
N VAL A 81 34.25 5.16 -31.09
CA VAL A 81 33.19 6.14 -31.44
C VAL A 81 33.21 7.30 -30.45
N GLY A 82 33.32 8.53 -30.95
CA GLY A 82 33.25 9.76 -30.15
C GLY A 82 34.37 10.75 -30.45
N ASP A 83 34.62 11.73 -29.56
CA ASP A 83 35.69 12.72 -29.82
C ASP A 83 37.06 12.04 -29.82
N GLY A 84 37.88 12.35 -30.81
CA GLY A 84 39.12 11.62 -31.05
C GLY A 84 38.93 10.10 -31.24
N GLY A 85 37.72 9.66 -31.57
CA GLY A 85 37.41 8.32 -32.07
C GLY A 85 37.78 8.12 -33.53
N ASP A 86 37.68 6.88 -33.99
CA ASP A 86 37.77 6.54 -35.41
C ASP A 86 36.52 7.01 -36.18
N TYR A 87 35.38 7.06 -35.50
CA TYR A 87 34.08 7.49 -36.02
C TYR A 87 33.38 8.46 -35.05
N ASN A 88 32.51 9.31 -35.60
CA ASN A 88 31.68 10.22 -34.80
C ASN A 88 30.34 9.61 -34.36
N SER A 89 29.98 8.42 -34.86
CA SER A 89 28.70 7.76 -34.55
C SER A 89 28.81 6.25 -34.76
N VAL A 90 27.94 5.48 -34.09
CA VAL A 90 27.86 4.02 -34.18
C VAL A 90 27.35 3.59 -35.56
N VAL A 91 26.37 4.30 -36.16
CA VAL A 91 25.98 4.08 -37.57
C VAL A 91 27.19 4.27 -38.51
N GLY A 92 28.06 5.22 -38.22
CA GLY A 92 29.32 5.42 -38.96
C GLY A 92 30.29 4.25 -38.84
N ALA A 93 30.44 3.70 -37.63
CA ALA A 93 31.28 2.52 -37.36
C ALA A 93 30.71 1.25 -38.00
N LEU A 94 29.40 1.01 -37.90
CA LEU A 94 28.73 -0.15 -38.49
C LEU A 94 28.69 -0.13 -40.03
N ALA A 95 28.94 1.02 -40.66
CA ALA A 95 29.10 1.13 -42.11
C ALA A 95 30.48 0.63 -42.62
N PHE A 96 31.39 0.25 -41.73
CA PHE A 96 32.68 -0.36 -42.06
C PHE A 96 32.53 -1.88 -42.30
N GLU A 97 33.17 -2.43 -43.32
CA GLU A 97 33.17 -3.89 -43.56
C GLU A 97 34.16 -4.59 -42.61
N CYS A 98 33.66 -5.10 -41.47
CA CYS A 98 34.41 -6.00 -40.59
C CYS A 98 34.46 -7.44 -41.15
N GLU A 99 35.53 -8.18 -40.82
CA GLU A 99 35.60 -9.63 -41.07
C GLU A 99 34.59 -10.37 -40.16
N ASP A 100 33.99 -11.46 -40.66
CA ASP A 100 32.93 -12.24 -39.99
C ASP A 100 31.70 -11.46 -39.46
N ASN A 101 31.47 -10.23 -39.92
CA ASN A 101 30.43 -9.32 -39.42
C ASN A 101 30.47 -9.11 -37.88
N TYR A 102 31.66 -9.20 -37.28
CA TYR A 102 31.88 -8.94 -35.86
C TYR A 102 32.37 -7.51 -35.64
N TYR A 103 31.73 -6.77 -34.73
CA TYR A 103 32.04 -5.38 -34.39
C TYR A 103 32.27 -5.26 -32.89
N ASP A 104 33.38 -4.65 -32.51
CA ASP A 104 33.70 -4.27 -31.14
C ASP A 104 33.82 -2.74 -31.09
N ILE A 105 32.97 -2.07 -30.31
CA ILE A 105 32.80 -0.61 -30.37
C ILE A 105 32.96 -0.01 -28.98
N SER A 106 34.04 0.75 -28.77
CA SER A 106 34.24 1.53 -27.53
C SER A 106 33.74 2.97 -27.71
N LEU A 107 32.81 3.43 -26.88
CA LEU A 107 32.34 4.81 -26.86
C LEU A 107 33.28 5.67 -26.01
N LYS A 108 33.87 6.72 -26.58
CA LYS A 108 34.87 7.62 -25.92
C LYS A 108 34.27 8.87 -25.27
N TYR A 109 33.00 9.18 -25.53
CA TYR A 109 32.35 10.39 -25.03
C TYR A 109 31.77 10.17 -23.63
N SER A 110 31.64 11.26 -22.86
CA SER A 110 30.75 11.32 -21.70
C SER A 110 29.27 11.40 -22.10
N ILE A 111 28.96 12.01 -23.26
CA ILE A 111 27.59 12.09 -23.81
C ILE A 111 27.62 11.79 -25.32
N HIS A 112 26.92 10.71 -25.71
CA HIS A 112 26.66 10.29 -27.08
C HIS A 112 25.20 10.57 -27.45
N ILE A 113 24.93 11.08 -28.66
CA ILE A 113 23.57 11.42 -29.10
C ILE A 113 23.32 10.80 -30.48
N GLU A 114 22.58 9.70 -30.53
CA GLU A 114 22.30 8.96 -31.76
C GLU A 114 21.04 8.09 -31.59
N ASN A 115 20.18 8.08 -32.61
CA ASN A 115 19.17 7.05 -32.78
C ASN A 115 19.74 5.99 -33.73
N LEU A 116 19.77 4.74 -33.28
CA LEU A 116 20.48 3.65 -33.97
C LEU A 116 19.48 2.57 -34.43
N ILE A 117 19.40 2.36 -35.74
CA ILE A 117 18.64 1.24 -36.33
C ILE A 117 19.63 0.17 -36.79
N ILE A 118 19.60 -1.00 -36.14
CA ILE A 118 20.42 -2.16 -36.52
C ILE A 118 19.55 -3.12 -37.34
N ASP A 119 19.72 -3.06 -38.65
CA ASP A 119 19.09 -3.96 -39.61
C ASP A 119 20.14 -4.74 -40.43
N GLN A 120 21.16 -5.28 -39.75
CA GLN A 120 22.21 -6.12 -40.34
C GLN A 120 22.46 -7.38 -39.50
N ASP A 121 22.72 -8.50 -40.17
CA ASP A 121 23.01 -9.76 -39.50
C ASP A 121 24.49 -9.80 -39.11
N SER A 122 24.77 -9.26 -37.92
CA SER A 122 26.10 -8.97 -37.38
C SER A 122 26.12 -9.25 -35.88
N THR A 123 27.31 -9.51 -35.34
CA THR A 123 27.52 -9.54 -33.88
C THR A 123 28.17 -8.23 -33.47
N ILE A 124 27.49 -7.46 -32.62
CA ILE A 124 27.89 -6.11 -32.23
C ILE A 124 28.06 -6.07 -30.71
N HIS A 125 29.25 -5.72 -30.27
CA HIS A 125 29.57 -5.40 -28.88
C HIS A 125 29.76 -3.88 -28.78
N ILE A 126 29.11 -3.23 -27.81
CA ILE A 126 29.28 -1.80 -27.53
C ILE A 126 29.60 -1.64 -26.05
N GLN A 127 30.71 -0.97 -25.76
CA GLN A 127 31.15 -0.70 -24.39
C GLN A 127 31.30 0.82 -24.20
N GLY A 128 30.67 1.38 -23.17
CA GLY A 128 30.98 2.73 -22.71
C GLY A 128 32.32 2.77 -21.98
N THR A 129 32.97 3.92 -21.94
CA THR A 129 34.20 4.09 -21.13
C THR A 129 33.85 4.43 -19.69
N ASP A 130 34.10 3.49 -18.77
CA ASP A 130 34.23 3.79 -17.34
C ASP A 130 35.47 4.65 -17.10
N ILE A 131 35.25 5.95 -16.86
CA ILE A 131 36.28 6.90 -16.44
C ILE A 131 35.75 7.67 -15.25
N GLU A 132 36.32 7.43 -14.07
CA GLU A 132 36.02 8.18 -12.83
C GLU A 132 34.52 8.18 -12.48
N GLU A 133 33.95 6.97 -12.31
CA GLU A 133 32.60 6.70 -11.77
C GLU A 133 31.41 7.12 -12.68
N HIS A 134 31.66 7.44 -13.95
CA HIS A 134 30.61 7.82 -14.91
C HIS A 134 30.73 7.01 -16.21
N ASN A 135 29.70 6.22 -16.49
CA ASN A 135 29.51 5.52 -17.77
C ASN A 135 29.31 6.51 -18.93
N THR A 136 29.42 6.04 -20.18
CA THR A 136 29.02 6.86 -21.34
C THR A 136 27.50 7.06 -21.33
N GLN A 137 27.04 8.31 -21.24
CA GLN A 137 25.63 8.65 -21.39
C GLN A 137 25.20 8.52 -22.87
N TRP A 138 24.11 7.80 -23.17
CA TRP A 138 23.54 7.69 -24.52
C TRP A 138 22.12 8.25 -24.57
N ASN A 139 21.97 9.37 -25.28
CA ASN A 139 20.70 10.07 -25.41
C ASN A 139 20.09 9.85 -26.81
N SER A 140 18.76 9.76 -26.89
CA SER A 140 18.05 9.89 -28.17
C SER A 140 18.16 11.31 -28.73
N ASN A 141 18.14 11.47 -30.05
CA ASN A 141 17.99 12.78 -30.67
C ASN A 141 16.49 13.17 -30.67
N PRO A 142 16.08 14.21 -29.92
CA PRO A 142 14.67 14.60 -29.79
C PRO A 142 14.06 15.18 -31.09
N THR A 143 14.85 15.30 -32.16
CA THR A 143 14.39 15.77 -33.48
C THR A 143 14.19 14.64 -34.50
N ASP A 144 14.52 13.40 -34.15
CA ASP A 144 14.31 12.24 -35.01
C ASP A 144 12.82 11.83 -35.07
N GLN A 145 12.41 11.22 -36.18
CA GLN A 145 11.06 10.66 -36.33
C GLN A 145 10.94 9.29 -35.62
N SER A 146 12.06 8.59 -35.45
CA SER A 146 12.17 7.40 -34.62
C SER A 146 12.35 7.80 -33.15
N LEU A 147 11.26 7.74 -32.38
CA LEU A 147 11.29 7.95 -30.93
C LEU A 147 11.86 6.73 -30.16
N TYR A 148 12.89 6.09 -30.74
CA TYR A 148 13.62 4.93 -30.20
C TYR A 148 15.12 5.26 -30.18
N THR A 149 15.80 5.11 -29.04
CA THR A 149 17.26 5.27 -28.98
C THR A 149 17.96 4.17 -29.78
N ILE A 150 17.52 2.92 -29.62
CA ILE A 150 17.99 1.76 -30.39
C ILE A 150 16.79 0.94 -30.88
N GLU A 151 16.75 0.65 -32.18
CA GLU A 151 15.83 -0.29 -32.81
C GLU A 151 16.61 -1.44 -33.47
N LEU A 152 16.56 -2.63 -32.89
CA LEU A 152 17.28 -3.83 -33.32
C LEU A 152 16.33 -4.80 -34.05
N LYS A 153 16.60 -5.03 -35.35
CA LYS A 153 15.74 -5.82 -36.25
C LYS A 153 16.30 -7.19 -36.62
N LYS A 154 17.62 -7.38 -36.51
CA LYS A 154 18.33 -8.66 -36.67
C LYS A 154 19.76 -8.57 -36.16
N GLY A 155 20.43 -9.71 -36.07
CA GLY A 155 21.79 -9.82 -35.53
C GLY A 155 21.82 -9.99 -34.01
N ARG A 156 22.99 -9.76 -33.42
CA ARG A 156 23.27 -9.90 -31.99
C ARG A 156 23.87 -8.60 -31.45
N LEU A 157 23.44 -8.22 -30.26
CA LEU A 157 23.85 -6.97 -29.61
C LEU A 157 24.20 -7.25 -28.15
N ASN A 158 25.36 -6.80 -27.71
CA ASN A 158 25.76 -6.74 -26.31
C ASN A 158 26.15 -5.30 -25.98
N ILE A 159 25.54 -4.69 -24.95
CA ILE A 159 25.87 -3.34 -24.49
C ILE A 159 26.24 -3.39 -23.01
N LEU A 160 27.37 -2.77 -22.67
CA LEU A 160 27.87 -2.65 -21.30
C LEU A 160 28.33 -1.24 -20.95
N PHE A 161 28.16 -0.86 -19.68
CA PHE A 161 28.65 0.41 -19.13
C PHE A 161 28.10 1.66 -19.87
N VAL A 162 26.80 1.65 -20.18
CA VAL A 162 26.10 2.75 -20.87
C VAL A 162 24.91 3.24 -20.05
N ASP A 163 24.83 4.57 -19.90
CA ASP A 163 23.74 5.24 -19.20
C ASP A 163 22.74 5.85 -20.20
N PHE A 164 21.64 5.18 -20.45
CA PHE A 164 20.57 5.65 -21.31
C PHE A 164 19.69 6.68 -20.58
N GLN A 165 19.84 7.96 -20.93
CA GLN A 165 19.01 9.04 -20.39
C GLN A 165 17.82 9.33 -21.31
N GLY A 166 16.63 9.43 -20.72
CA GLY A 166 15.43 9.89 -21.40
C GLY A 166 15.39 11.40 -21.60
N LEU A 167 14.24 11.91 -22.02
CA LEU A 167 13.99 13.34 -22.22
C LEU A 167 13.34 14.00 -20.97
N GLY A 168 13.58 13.39 -19.80
CA GLY A 168 12.97 13.73 -18.51
C GLY A 168 11.71 12.90 -18.19
N ASN A 169 11.33 12.90 -16.91
CA ASN A 169 10.18 12.21 -16.33
C ASN A 169 9.06 13.16 -15.85
N GLU A 170 9.31 14.48 -15.86
CA GLU A 170 8.41 15.50 -15.33
C GLU A 170 7.22 15.82 -16.25
N GLN A 171 6.14 16.37 -15.68
CA GLN A 171 4.97 16.75 -16.47
C GLN A 171 5.31 17.82 -17.53
N GLY A 172 5.29 17.40 -18.80
CA GLY A 172 5.67 18.24 -19.94
C GLY A 172 6.97 17.83 -20.63
N SER A 173 7.71 16.85 -20.08
CA SER A 173 8.81 16.20 -20.80
C SER A 173 8.34 15.55 -22.11
N PRO A 174 9.17 15.55 -23.17
CA PRO A 174 8.85 14.87 -24.42
C PRO A 174 8.65 13.36 -24.24
N LEU A 175 7.56 12.85 -24.80
CA LEU A 175 7.24 11.42 -24.84
C LEU A 175 8.12 10.70 -25.88
N ILE A 176 8.84 9.66 -25.46
CA ILE A 176 9.49 8.71 -26.39
C ILE A 176 8.58 7.48 -26.63
N ASN A 177 8.91 6.63 -27.61
CA ASN A 177 8.22 5.35 -27.77
C ASN A 177 8.77 4.35 -26.75
N SER A 178 10.07 4.07 -26.83
CA SER A 178 10.89 3.23 -25.93
C SER A 178 12.34 3.72 -26.04
N MET A 179 13.23 3.37 -25.10
CA MET A 179 14.67 3.52 -25.36
C MET A 179 15.17 2.42 -26.30
N ILE A 180 14.83 1.18 -25.97
CA ILE A 180 15.27 -0.02 -26.67
C ILE A 180 14.04 -0.73 -27.25
N ARG A 181 14.03 -0.93 -28.57
CA ARG A 181 13.09 -1.81 -29.27
C ARG A 181 13.84 -2.98 -29.90
N ILE A 182 13.43 -4.19 -29.58
CA ILE A 182 13.94 -5.43 -30.16
C ILE A 182 12.79 -6.10 -30.91
N ASP A 183 12.97 -6.36 -32.21
CA ASP A 183 11.94 -6.86 -33.12
C ASP A 183 12.61 -7.69 -34.24
N GLY A 184 13.05 -8.92 -33.90
CA GLY A 184 13.74 -9.83 -34.83
C GLY A 184 15.21 -10.14 -34.52
N ALA A 185 15.71 -9.82 -33.32
CA ALA A 185 17.10 -10.10 -32.90
C ALA A 185 17.37 -11.60 -32.61
N ASP A 186 18.63 -12.01 -32.54
CA ASP A 186 18.99 -13.35 -32.07
C ASP A 186 19.33 -13.34 -30.58
N THR A 187 20.36 -12.59 -30.19
CA THR A 187 20.83 -12.48 -28.80
C THR A 187 21.00 -11.01 -28.46
N VAL A 188 20.37 -10.58 -27.36
CA VAL A 188 20.48 -9.21 -26.84
C VAL A 188 20.87 -9.28 -25.37
N ILE A 189 21.95 -8.60 -25.00
CA ILE A 189 22.47 -8.53 -23.65
C ILE A 189 22.65 -7.06 -23.27
N PHE A 190 22.15 -6.68 -22.09
CA PHE A 190 22.46 -5.44 -21.39
C PHE A 190 23.06 -5.81 -20.04
N GLU A 191 24.26 -5.31 -19.75
CA GLU A 191 24.99 -5.61 -18.51
C GLU A 191 25.60 -4.32 -17.95
N GLU A 192 25.44 -4.07 -16.65
CA GLU A 192 25.97 -2.85 -15.98
C GLU A 192 25.58 -1.53 -16.69
N CYS A 193 24.32 -1.45 -17.16
CA CYS A 193 23.75 -0.28 -17.83
C CYS A 193 22.77 0.49 -16.92
N SER A 194 22.54 1.77 -17.21
CA SER A 194 21.50 2.58 -16.55
C SER A 194 20.42 3.00 -17.55
N PHE A 195 19.17 3.11 -17.11
CA PHE A 195 18.01 3.56 -17.88
C PHE A 195 17.18 4.51 -17.02
N CYS A 196 17.19 5.80 -17.31
CA CYS A 196 16.62 6.78 -16.37
C CYS A 196 15.88 7.98 -16.97
N SER A 197 15.03 8.59 -16.14
CA SER A 197 14.32 9.86 -16.36
C SER A 197 13.61 9.94 -17.72
N ALA A 198 12.57 9.13 -17.89
CA ALA A 198 11.87 9.01 -19.17
C ALA A 198 10.35 8.93 -19.03
N ILE A 199 9.63 9.60 -19.94
CA ILE A 199 8.22 9.32 -20.22
C ILE A 199 8.13 8.54 -21.54
N SER A 200 7.56 7.34 -21.52
CA SER A 200 7.53 6.43 -22.69
C SER A 200 6.12 5.93 -23.04
N THR A 201 5.89 5.68 -24.33
CA THR A 201 4.60 5.19 -24.86
C THR A 201 4.43 3.68 -24.66
N PHE A 202 5.54 2.95 -24.68
CA PHE A 202 5.66 1.54 -24.31
C PHE A 202 6.71 1.41 -23.20
N ALA A 203 7.04 0.19 -22.76
CA ALA A 203 8.15 -0.02 -21.85
C ALA A 203 9.48 0.55 -22.41
N LEU A 204 10.39 0.95 -21.52
CA LEU A 204 11.72 1.43 -21.93
C LEU A 204 12.51 0.40 -22.72
N ILE A 205 12.48 -0.86 -22.29
CA ILE A 205 12.96 -2.00 -23.08
C ILE A 205 11.73 -2.80 -23.52
N ARG A 206 11.52 -2.89 -24.83
CA ARG A 206 10.46 -3.70 -25.42
C ARG A 206 11.02 -4.76 -26.35
N ALA A 207 10.72 -6.03 -26.09
CA ALA A 207 11.28 -7.15 -26.84
C ALA A 207 10.24 -8.12 -27.41
N VAL A 208 10.29 -8.32 -28.72
CA VAL A 208 9.53 -9.32 -29.48
C VAL A 208 10.45 -10.04 -30.48
N ASP A 209 10.11 -11.27 -30.86
CA ASP A 209 10.84 -12.06 -31.86
C ASP A 209 12.37 -12.11 -31.63
N TYR A 210 12.79 -12.53 -30.42
CA TYR A 210 14.19 -12.73 -30.03
C TYR A 210 14.46 -14.20 -29.67
N SER A 211 15.71 -14.68 -29.75
CA SER A 211 16.08 -16.02 -29.23
C SER A 211 16.56 -15.96 -27.77
N THR A 212 17.37 -14.96 -27.42
CA THR A 212 17.84 -14.72 -26.05
C THR A 212 17.78 -13.24 -25.72
N LEU A 213 17.15 -12.91 -24.59
CA LEU A 213 17.21 -11.58 -23.95
C LEU A 213 17.80 -11.72 -22.54
N GLU A 214 18.88 -11.00 -22.27
CA GLU A 214 19.47 -10.91 -20.93
C GLU A 214 19.59 -9.42 -20.52
N VAL A 215 19.15 -9.10 -19.30
CA VAL A 215 19.31 -7.77 -18.67
C VAL A 215 19.84 -8.01 -17.27
N ARG A 216 21.07 -7.55 -17.00
CA ARG A 216 21.80 -7.86 -15.78
C ARG A 216 22.48 -6.66 -15.15
N TYR A 217 22.55 -6.65 -13.83
CA TYR A 217 23.29 -5.65 -13.04
C TYR A 217 23.00 -4.19 -13.45
N SER A 218 21.79 -3.95 -13.96
CA SER A 218 21.40 -2.68 -14.58
C SER A 218 20.38 -1.93 -13.72
N ASN A 219 20.38 -0.60 -13.85
CA ASN A 219 19.54 0.30 -13.05
C ASN A 219 18.41 0.87 -13.91
N PHE A 220 17.21 0.94 -13.34
CA PHE A 220 15.99 1.46 -13.95
C PHE A 220 15.36 2.45 -12.98
N THR A 221 15.49 3.76 -13.23
CA THR A 221 15.08 4.79 -12.27
C THR A 221 14.24 5.90 -12.90
N ASP A 222 13.22 6.37 -12.20
CA ASP A 222 12.40 7.52 -12.62
C ASP A 222 11.74 7.33 -14.00
N ILE A 223 10.98 6.24 -14.14
CA ILE A 223 10.38 5.79 -15.40
C ILE A 223 8.86 5.95 -15.36
N ASN A 224 8.31 6.69 -16.31
CA ASN A 224 6.87 6.96 -16.40
C ASN A 224 6.31 6.43 -17.74
N GLY A 225 5.97 5.13 -17.74
CA GLY A 225 5.31 4.47 -18.85
C GLY A 225 3.84 4.88 -18.94
N VAL A 226 3.49 5.63 -19.99
CA VAL A 226 2.09 5.89 -20.39
C VAL A 226 1.44 4.63 -20.98
N GLY A 227 2.25 3.68 -21.45
CA GLY A 227 1.84 2.35 -21.87
C GLY A 227 1.54 1.40 -20.71
N GLU A 228 1.30 0.11 -21.02
CA GLU A 228 0.94 -0.87 -19.99
C GLU A 228 2.05 -1.10 -18.96
N THR A 229 3.32 -1.02 -19.38
CA THR A 229 4.50 -1.34 -18.55
C THR A 229 5.47 -0.17 -18.50
N GLY A 230 6.08 0.08 -17.33
CA GLY A 230 7.12 1.09 -17.15
C GLY A 230 8.48 0.68 -17.74
N ALA A 231 9.20 -0.23 -17.08
CA ALA A 231 10.59 -0.50 -17.43
C ALA A 231 10.80 -1.55 -18.54
N ILE A 232 10.36 -2.81 -18.35
CA ILE A 232 10.67 -3.91 -19.28
C ILE A 232 9.41 -4.70 -19.70
N GLU A 233 9.09 -4.71 -21.00
CA GLU A 233 8.02 -5.52 -21.61
C GLU A 233 8.60 -6.55 -22.57
N VAL A 234 8.35 -7.84 -22.30
CA VAL A 234 8.86 -8.96 -23.11
C VAL A 234 7.71 -9.84 -23.58
N SER A 235 7.61 -10.06 -24.89
CA SER A 235 6.64 -11.01 -25.47
C SER A 235 7.29 -12.35 -25.82
N ALA A 236 6.52 -13.27 -26.43
CA ALA A 236 7.07 -14.53 -26.95
C ALA A 236 8.23 -14.30 -27.95
N GLY A 237 9.30 -15.09 -27.79
CA GLY A 237 10.47 -15.07 -28.66
C GLY A 237 10.30 -15.89 -29.95
N LYS A 238 11.39 -15.96 -30.72
CA LYS A 238 11.53 -16.79 -31.92
C LYS A 238 11.42 -18.27 -31.58
N SER A 239 10.54 -18.99 -32.29
CA SER A 239 10.40 -20.45 -32.19
C SER A 239 10.00 -20.95 -30.79
N ASN A 240 10.42 -22.17 -30.42
CA ASN A 240 10.07 -22.84 -29.16
C ASN A 240 11.31 -23.07 -28.26
N ASP A 241 12.42 -22.36 -28.50
CA ASP A 241 13.69 -22.51 -27.77
C ASP A 241 14.32 -21.12 -27.53
N TRP A 242 13.56 -20.24 -26.86
CA TRP A 242 13.98 -18.90 -26.48
C TRP A 242 14.08 -18.74 -24.95
N THR A 243 14.89 -17.76 -24.52
CA THR A 243 15.29 -17.53 -23.12
C THR A 243 15.12 -16.06 -22.73
N ILE A 244 14.60 -15.82 -21.52
CA ILE A 244 14.58 -14.52 -20.84
C ILE A 244 15.35 -14.65 -19.52
N ALA A 245 16.31 -13.75 -19.29
CA ALA A 245 17.02 -13.63 -18.01
C ALA A 245 17.09 -12.17 -17.55
N ILE A 246 16.38 -11.82 -16.48
CA ILE A 246 16.39 -10.48 -15.87
C ILE A 246 16.90 -10.64 -14.43
N SER A 247 18.17 -10.33 -14.17
CA SER A 247 18.78 -10.66 -12.88
C SER A 247 19.82 -9.69 -12.34
N GLY A 248 19.77 -9.40 -11.04
CA GLY A 248 20.72 -8.48 -10.39
C GLY A 248 20.43 -7.00 -10.64
N ASN A 249 19.25 -6.65 -11.15
CA ASN A 249 18.89 -5.29 -11.53
C ASN A 249 18.20 -4.54 -10.38
N TYR A 250 18.33 -3.21 -10.39
CA TYR A 250 17.63 -2.31 -9.48
C TYR A 250 16.55 -1.53 -10.25
N PHE A 251 15.32 -1.57 -9.76
CA PHE A 251 14.19 -0.82 -10.29
C PHE A 251 13.65 0.09 -9.20
N ASP A 252 13.64 1.41 -9.43
CA ASP A 252 13.06 2.39 -8.51
C ASP A 252 12.15 3.36 -9.26
N ASN A 253 11.02 3.71 -8.65
CA ASN A 253 10.03 4.63 -9.19
C ASN A 253 9.62 4.30 -10.66
N CYS A 254 9.48 3.01 -10.98
CA CYS A 254 8.99 2.56 -12.28
C CYS A 254 7.46 2.50 -12.28
N VAL A 255 6.84 3.36 -13.09
CA VAL A 255 5.38 3.49 -13.22
C VAL A 255 4.95 3.01 -14.60
N GLY A 256 3.90 2.20 -14.67
CA GLY A 256 3.21 1.83 -15.89
C GLY A 256 1.69 1.82 -15.67
N ALA A 257 0.88 1.90 -16.73
CA ALA A 257 -0.57 1.94 -16.58
C ALA A 257 -1.15 0.65 -15.95
N LYS A 258 -0.49 -0.50 -16.12
CA LYS A 258 -0.87 -1.79 -15.51
C LYS A 258 0.23 -2.42 -14.67
N TYR A 259 1.48 -2.31 -15.13
CA TYR A 259 2.63 -3.04 -14.61
C TYR A 259 3.77 -2.05 -14.38
N GLY A 260 4.29 -1.92 -13.15
CA GLY A 260 5.34 -0.94 -12.89
C GLY A 260 6.70 -1.33 -13.50
N ALA A 261 7.36 -2.33 -12.92
CA ALA A 261 8.72 -2.73 -13.33
C ALA A 261 8.75 -3.65 -14.55
N ILE A 262 8.29 -4.90 -14.41
CA ILE A 262 8.52 -5.97 -15.40
C ILE A 262 7.21 -6.60 -15.85
N CYS A 263 7.05 -6.81 -17.16
CA CYS A 263 5.93 -7.54 -17.74
C CYS A 263 6.41 -8.56 -18.78
N VAL A 264 6.05 -9.83 -18.59
CA VAL A 264 6.30 -10.92 -19.54
C VAL A 264 4.98 -11.46 -20.06
N GLN A 265 4.69 -11.25 -21.35
CA GLN A 265 3.45 -11.67 -22.02
C GLN A 265 3.72 -12.65 -23.16
N THR A 266 3.81 -13.95 -22.83
CA THR A 266 4.11 -15.00 -23.80
C THR A 266 2.86 -15.72 -24.27
N GLY A 267 1.77 -15.59 -23.51
CA GLY A 267 0.43 -16.03 -23.91
C GLY A 267 0.36 -17.54 -24.13
N SER A 268 -0.37 -17.95 -25.17
CA SER A 268 -0.53 -19.36 -25.58
C SER A 268 0.56 -19.84 -26.55
N ALA A 269 1.58 -19.02 -26.83
CA ALA A 269 2.69 -19.41 -27.70
C ALA A 269 3.48 -20.58 -27.10
N ALA A 270 4.08 -21.40 -27.96
CA ALA A 270 4.65 -22.67 -27.56
C ALA A 270 5.81 -22.53 -26.56
N ARG A 271 5.87 -23.50 -25.63
CA ARG A 271 6.89 -23.70 -24.58
C ARG A 271 8.16 -22.88 -24.76
N GLY A 272 8.31 -21.82 -23.97
CA GLY A 272 9.60 -21.16 -23.80
C GLY A 272 10.57 -22.10 -23.06
N ARG A 273 11.87 -21.96 -23.30
CA ARG A 273 12.87 -22.78 -22.60
C ARG A 273 13.07 -22.32 -21.17
N LEU A 274 13.38 -21.05 -20.99
CA LEU A 274 13.79 -20.51 -19.70
C LEU A 274 13.20 -19.11 -19.49
N LEU A 275 12.54 -18.94 -18.34
CA LEU A 275 12.31 -17.63 -17.74
C LEU A 275 13.04 -17.60 -16.38
N SER A 276 13.97 -16.68 -16.25
CA SER A 276 14.60 -16.34 -14.98
C SER A 276 14.40 -14.85 -14.69
N ILE A 277 13.71 -14.53 -13.60
CA ILE A 277 13.67 -13.18 -13.04
C ILE A 277 14.09 -13.31 -11.58
N GLY A 278 15.35 -13.01 -11.25
CA GLY A 278 15.85 -13.31 -9.90
C GLY A 278 16.97 -12.39 -9.42
N SER A 279 17.11 -12.27 -8.11
CA SER A 279 18.07 -11.34 -7.48
C SER A 279 17.88 -9.87 -7.88
N ASN A 280 16.67 -9.43 -8.24
CA ASN A 280 16.38 -8.03 -8.52
C ASN A 280 15.83 -7.33 -7.27
N GLN A 281 16.04 -6.01 -7.19
CA GLN A 281 15.51 -5.14 -6.15
C GLN A 281 14.51 -4.18 -6.81
N ILE A 282 13.25 -4.19 -6.36
CA ILE A 282 12.12 -3.53 -7.02
C ILE A 282 11.38 -2.66 -6.00
N GLU A 283 11.54 -1.35 -6.14
CA GLU A 283 11.19 -0.35 -5.14
C GLU A 283 10.26 0.74 -5.68
N ASN A 284 9.30 1.18 -4.87
CA ASN A 284 8.41 2.31 -5.17
C ASN A 284 7.62 2.21 -6.49
N CYS A 285 7.62 1.04 -7.15
CA CYS A 285 7.05 0.85 -8.47
C CYS A 285 5.52 0.75 -8.42
N ALA A 286 4.85 1.14 -9.50
CA ALA A 286 3.39 1.27 -9.50
C ALA A 286 2.72 0.87 -10.83
N GLY A 287 1.57 0.21 -10.73
CA GLY A 287 0.69 -0.04 -11.87
C GLY A 287 -0.71 -0.50 -11.47
N GLY A 288 -1.66 -0.48 -12.41
CA GLY A 288 -3.06 -0.84 -12.14
C GLY A 288 -3.32 -2.30 -11.77
N VAL A 289 -2.38 -3.20 -12.06
CA VAL A 289 -2.45 -4.64 -11.75
C VAL A 289 -1.40 -5.05 -10.72
N THR A 290 -0.15 -4.61 -10.90
CA THR A 290 0.94 -4.85 -9.94
C THR A 290 2.03 -3.80 -10.14
N GLY A 291 2.72 -3.42 -9.05
CA GLY A 291 3.86 -2.51 -9.12
C GLY A 291 5.14 -3.21 -9.58
N GLY A 292 5.36 -4.45 -9.17
CA GLY A 292 6.57 -5.20 -9.51
C GLY A 292 6.48 -6.01 -10.81
N ILE A 293 6.30 -7.32 -10.69
CA ILE A 293 6.47 -8.30 -11.79
C ILE A 293 5.12 -8.88 -12.24
N HIS A 294 4.79 -8.76 -13.52
CA HIS A 294 3.72 -9.52 -14.15
C HIS A 294 4.24 -10.60 -15.10
N VAL A 295 3.69 -11.82 -15.02
CA VAL A 295 4.00 -12.92 -15.95
C VAL A 295 2.73 -13.60 -16.42
N ASN A 296 2.40 -13.49 -17.71
CA ASN A 296 1.31 -14.20 -18.39
C ASN A 296 1.88 -15.23 -19.37
N TYR A 297 1.72 -16.52 -19.05
CA TYR A 297 2.36 -17.61 -19.81
C TYR A 297 1.56 -18.91 -19.81
N ALA A 298 1.65 -19.68 -20.90
CA ALA A 298 1.15 -21.05 -20.92
C ALA A 298 2.11 -22.02 -20.24
N ASP A 299 3.36 -22.11 -20.71
CA ASP A 299 4.32 -23.11 -20.24
C ASP A 299 5.78 -22.66 -20.46
N PHE A 300 6.61 -22.90 -19.45
CA PHE A 300 8.07 -22.76 -19.51
C PHE A 300 8.67 -24.09 -19.04
N ARG A 301 9.71 -24.58 -19.72
CA ARG A 301 10.44 -25.77 -19.25
C ARG A 301 11.10 -25.49 -17.90
N ASP A 302 11.84 -24.39 -17.82
CA ASP A 302 12.59 -23.96 -16.65
C ASP A 302 12.09 -22.57 -16.22
N LEU A 303 11.67 -22.41 -14.96
CA LEU A 303 11.13 -21.17 -14.39
C LEU A 303 11.73 -20.89 -13.01
N TYR A 304 12.28 -19.69 -12.85
CA TYR A 304 12.91 -19.19 -11.63
C TYR A 304 12.46 -17.74 -11.36
N LEU A 305 11.97 -17.47 -10.14
CA LEU A 305 11.48 -16.17 -9.68
C LEU A 305 12.09 -15.78 -8.32
N SER A 306 13.23 -16.40 -7.97
CA SER A 306 13.82 -16.42 -6.63
C SER A 306 14.67 -15.18 -6.30
N MET A 307 14.92 -14.96 -5.01
CA MET A 307 15.83 -13.92 -4.48
C MET A 307 15.45 -12.47 -4.84
N ASN A 308 14.24 -12.20 -5.35
CA ASN A 308 13.78 -10.83 -5.59
C ASN A 308 13.38 -10.14 -4.28
N THR A 309 13.74 -8.87 -4.13
CA THR A 309 13.38 -8.02 -2.98
C THR A 309 12.44 -6.92 -3.44
N PHE A 310 11.31 -6.78 -2.75
CA PHE A 310 10.24 -5.83 -3.09
C PHE A 310 9.99 -4.85 -1.94
N ILE A 311 9.95 -3.55 -2.23
CA ILE A 311 9.79 -2.48 -1.23
C ILE A 311 8.81 -1.42 -1.74
N ASP A 312 7.74 -1.15 -1.00
CA ASP A 312 6.82 -0.02 -1.22
C ASP A 312 6.18 0.04 -2.63
N ASN A 313 6.11 -1.10 -3.33
CA ASN A 313 5.36 -1.23 -4.56
C ASN A 313 3.86 -1.15 -4.30
N ARG A 314 3.10 -0.61 -5.26
CA ARG A 314 1.67 -0.32 -5.08
C ARG A 314 0.83 -0.61 -6.32
N ILE A 315 -0.41 -1.04 -6.08
CA ILE A 315 -1.45 -1.08 -7.10
C ILE A 315 -2.17 0.28 -7.14
N THR A 316 -2.34 0.86 -8.33
CA THR A 316 -2.99 2.18 -8.49
C THR A 316 -4.52 2.11 -8.56
N ASP A 317 -5.06 1.00 -9.05
CA ASP A 317 -6.48 0.88 -9.45
C ASP A 317 -7.35 0.20 -8.36
N SER A 318 -6.73 -0.18 -7.24
CA SER A 318 -7.34 -0.95 -6.16
C SER A 318 -7.04 -0.29 -4.79
N GLN A 319 -7.95 -0.46 -3.83
CA GLN A 319 -7.74 -0.04 -2.43
C GLN A 319 -7.02 -1.12 -1.59
N GLY A 320 -6.78 -2.30 -2.15
CA GLY A 320 -6.03 -3.40 -1.51
C GLY A 320 -4.56 -3.41 -1.92
N GLN A 321 -3.68 -3.77 -0.98
CA GLN A 321 -2.23 -3.90 -1.17
C GLN A 321 -1.77 -5.34 -1.49
N PHE A 322 -2.69 -6.25 -1.81
CA PHE A 322 -2.38 -7.65 -2.12
C PHE A 322 -2.04 -7.81 -3.62
N GLY A 323 -0.98 -8.54 -3.95
CA GLY A 323 -0.46 -8.67 -5.31
C GLY A 323 0.37 -7.48 -5.81
N CYS A 324 0.72 -6.52 -4.94
CA CYS A 324 1.51 -5.34 -5.31
C CYS A 324 2.89 -5.65 -5.89
N ASP A 325 3.49 -6.78 -5.52
CA ASP A 325 4.88 -7.11 -5.87
C ASP A 325 4.98 -8.05 -7.06
N ALA A 326 4.08 -9.03 -7.15
CA ALA A 326 3.93 -9.79 -8.40
C ALA A 326 2.52 -10.32 -8.64
N HIS A 327 2.17 -10.43 -9.92
CA HIS A 327 0.98 -11.12 -10.41
C HIS A 327 1.36 -12.14 -11.49
N ILE A 328 1.19 -13.42 -11.19
CA ILE A 328 1.51 -14.52 -12.11
C ILE A 328 0.21 -15.15 -12.62
N TYR A 329 0.01 -15.10 -13.93
CA TYR A 329 -1.12 -15.72 -14.63
C TYR A 329 -0.62 -16.88 -15.50
N LYS A 330 -0.95 -18.12 -15.10
CA LYS A 330 -0.64 -19.34 -15.88
C LYS A 330 -1.88 -19.82 -16.62
N GLN A 331 -1.79 -19.99 -17.94
CA GLN A 331 -2.98 -20.34 -18.76
C GLN A 331 -3.47 -21.79 -18.60
N SER A 332 -2.76 -22.63 -17.84
CA SER A 332 -3.05 -24.06 -17.74
C SER A 332 -2.63 -24.64 -16.39
N ILE A 333 -3.51 -25.45 -15.79
CA ILE A 333 -3.25 -26.20 -14.55
C ILE A 333 -2.32 -27.42 -14.73
N ILE A 334 -1.95 -27.75 -15.97
CA ILE A 334 -1.08 -28.90 -16.23
C ILE A 334 0.27 -28.71 -15.54
N GLY A 335 0.60 -29.64 -14.64
CA GLY A 335 1.85 -29.64 -13.87
C GLY A 335 1.78 -28.90 -12.53
N VAL A 336 0.62 -28.33 -12.15
CA VAL A 336 0.44 -27.60 -10.90
C VAL A 336 -0.76 -28.17 -10.14
N SER A 337 -0.51 -28.88 -9.03
CA SER A 337 -1.56 -29.45 -8.18
C SER A 337 -1.96 -28.55 -7.00
N ASP A 338 -1.01 -27.74 -6.53
CA ASP A 338 -1.19 -26.70 -5.52
C ASP A 338 -0.54 -25.43 -6.08
N PRO A 339 -1.32 -24.44 -6.55
CA PRO A 339 -0.79 -23.22 -7.13
C PRO A 339 0.07 -22.42 -6.14
N VAL A 340 -0.35 -22.32 -4.88
CA VAL A 340 0.31 -21.48 -3.88
C VAL A 340 1.64 -22.11 -3.51
N GLN A 341 1.66 -23.40 -3.16
CA GLN A 341 2.92 -24.08 -2.82
C GLN A 341 3.89 -24.14 -4.01
N TYR A 342 3.39 -24.38 -5.23
CA TYR A 342 4.23 -24.39 -6.43
C TYR A 342 4.97 -23.06 -6.66
N TYR A 343 4.29 -21.92 -6.47
CA TYR A 343 4.94 -20.61 -6.66
C TYR A 343 5.72 -20.13 -5.44
N LYS A 344 5.39 -20.54 -4.21
CA LYS A 344 6.27 -20.35 -3.04
C LYS A 344 7.67 -20.90 -3.32
N GLU A 345 7.76 -22.11 -3.88
CA GLU A 345 9.04 -22.73 -4.31
C GLU A 345 9.73 -21.99 -5.47
N LYS A 346 9.00 -21.19 -6.29
CA LYS A 346 9.60 -20.39 -7.36
C LYS A 346 10.13 -19.05 -6.88
N PHE A 347 9.57 -18.51 -5.80
CA PHE A 347 9.98 -17.28 -5.14
C PHE A 347 10.87 -17.54 -3.91
N GLU A 348 11.59 -18.67 -3.88
CA GLU A 348 12.58 -19.02 -2.84
C GLU A 348 13.54 -17.85 -2.55
N ASP A 349 13.84 -17.61 -1.27
CA ASP A 349 14.62 -16.46 -0.76
C ASP A 349 14.11 -15.05 -1.13
N GLY A 350 12.91 -14.95 -1.72
CA GLY A 350 12.26 -13.66 -2.00
C GLY A 350 11.87 -12.91 -0.72
N LYS A 351 11.88 -11.57 -0.79
CA LYS A 351 11.51 -10.69 0.33
C LYS A 351 10.54 -9.58 -0.06
N SER A 352 9.66 -9.19 0.85
CA SER A 352 8.69 -8.10 0.64
C SER A 352 8.43 -7.29 1.92
N ASN A 353 8.01 -6.04 1.81
CA ASN A 353 7.38 -5.28 2.90
C ASN A 353 5.84 -5.25 2.86
N ASN A 354 5.24 -5.87 1.83
CA ASN A 354 3.80 -6.06 1.65
C ASN A 354 3.37 -7.50 2.04
N PRO A 355 2.38 -7.70 2.92
CA PRO A 355 1.76 -9.01 3.12
C PRO A 355 0.87 -9.39 1.91
N LYS A 356 0.74 -10.68 1.62
CA LYS A 356 0.04 -11.22 0.43
C LYS A 356 0.57 -10.57 -0.86
N SER A 357 1.87 -10.37 -0.90
CA SER A 357 2.63 -9.64 -1.92
C SER A 357 2.52 -10.26 -3.31
N ILE A 358 2.38 -11.59 -3.38
CA ILE A 358 2.30 -12.35 -4.62
C ILE A 358 0.86 -12.81 -4.85
N PHE A 359 0.32 -12.50 -6.02
CA PHE A 359 -0.96 -12.99 -6.51
C PHE A 359 -0.75 -14.00 -7.64
N ILE A 360 -1.40 -15.16 -7.54
CA ILE A 360 -1.36 -16.25 -8.50
C ILE A 360 -2.76 -16.49 -9.07
N GLU A 361 -2.85 -16.65 -10.38
CA GLU A 361 -4.03 -17.11 -11.11
C GLU A 361 -3.65 -18.23 -12.08
N ILE A 362 -4.46 -19.30 -12.13
CA ILE A 362 -4.30 -20.41 -13.06
C ILE A 362 -5.62 -20.68 -13.77
N GLY A 363 -5.65 -20.40 -15.07
CA GLY A 363 -6.86 -20.50 -15.90
C GLY A 363 -8.00 -19.61 -15.37
N ASP A 364 -9.23 -20.13 -15.42
CA ASP A 364 -10.44 -19.43 -14.98
C ASP A 364 -10.93 -19.87 -13.58
N SER A 365 -10.23 -20.80 -12.91
CA SER A 365 -10.77 -21.53 -11.74
C SER A 365 -9.99 -21.38 -10.44
N ASP A 366 -8.67 -21.20 -10.50
CA ASP A 366 -7.81 -21.34 -9.32
C ASP A 366 -6.97 -20.07 -9.13
N SER A 367 -7.16 -19.39 -8.00
CA SER A 367 -6.40 -18.19 -7.64
C SER A 367 -6.06 -18.17 -6.16
N GLY A 368 -4.97 -17.50 -5.81
CA GLY A 368 -4.48 -17.45 -4.44
C GLY A 368 -3.42 -16.38 -4.21
N TYR A 369 -3.20 -16.04 -2.95
CA TYR A 369 -2.17 -15.09 -2.52
C TYR A 369 -1.27 -15.74 -1.47
N PHE A 370 -0.01 -15.31 -1.42
CA PHE A 370 0.92 -15.61 -0.32
C PHE A 370 1.88 -14.45 -0.12
N SER A 371 2.44 -14.31 1.09
CA SER A 371 3.54 -13.37 1.33
C SER A 371 4.90 -14.01 1.10
N LEU A 372 5.87 -13.17 0.76
CA LEU A 372 7.28 -13.49 0.88
C LEU A 372 7.78 -13.26 2.32
N ASN A 373 9.04 -13.60 2.59
CA ASN A 373 9.69 -13.27 3.85
C ASN A 373 9.69 -11.74 4.05
N SER A 374 9.47 -11.23 5.26
CA SER A 374 9.55 -9.78 5.48
C SER A 374 10.96 -9.24 5.22
N VAL A 375 11.10 -8.09 4.55
CA VAL A 375 12.40 -7.39 4.43
C VAL A 375 13.01 -7.04 5.80
N SER A 376 12.17 -6.85 6.81
CA SER A 376 12.58 -6.62 8.20
C SER A 376 12.97 -7.91 8.94
N ASN A 377 12.79 -9.07 8.30
CA ASN A 377 12.83 -10.42 8.85
C ASN A 377 11.84 -10.68 10.01
N LYS A 378 10.94 -9.73 10.33
CA LYS A 378 9.87 -9.89 11.33
C LYS A 378 8.74 -10.78 10.78
N CYS A 379 8.11 -11.58 11.65
CA CYS A 379 6.94 -12.38 11.31
C CYS A 379 5.75 -11.48 10.93
N TRP A 380 4.96 -11.90 9.94
CA TRP A 380 3.68 -11.27 9.61
C TRP A 380 2.65 -11.45 10.73
N ASP A 381 1.66 -10.56 10.75
CA ASP A 381 0.53 -10.62 11.69
C ASP A 381 -0.32 -11.88 11.42
N ALA A 382 -0.58 -12.64 12.49
CA ALA A 382 -1.35 -13.88 12.48
C ALA A 382 -2.75 -13.76 11.84
N SER A 383 -3.37 -12.59 11.97
CA SER A 383 -4.69 -12.28 11.41
C SER A 383 -4.64 -12.03 9.90
N ILE A 384 -3.48 -11.65 9.38
CA ILE A 384 -3.24 -11.40 7.95
C ILE A 384 -2.80 -12.70 7.26
N GLU A 385 -1.86 -13.45 7.85
CA GLU A 385 -1.36 -14.70 7.31
C GLU A 385 -1.11 -15.75 8.41
N PRO A 386 -1.83 -16.89 8.41
CA PRO A 386 -1.69 -17.94 9.43
C PRO A 386 -0.54 -18.92 9.15
N GLU A 387 0.05 -18.89 7.95
CA GLU A 387 1.21 -19.70 7.57
C GLU A 387 2.47 -18.86 7.67
N TYR A 388 3.30 -19.16 8.67
CA TYR A 388 4.53 -18.42 8.94
C TYR A 388 5.75 -19.09 8.28
N PHE A 389 6.77 -18.29 7.97
CA PHE A 389 8.07 -18.77 7.51
C PHE A 389 9.00 -19.07 8.69
N GLU A 390 9.78 -20.15 8.57
CA GLU A 390 10.67 -20.66 9.62
C GLU A 390 11.74 -19.61 10.02
N GLY A 391 11.98 -19.43 11.32
CA GLY A 391 13.05 -18.55 11.82
C GLY A 391 12.79 -17.04 11.69
N CYS A 392 11.56 -16.60 11.40
CA CYS A 392 11.19 -15.17 11.46
C CYS A 392 11.36 -14.60 12.87
N ILE A 393 11.57 -13.28 12.99
CA ILE A 393 11.66 -12.60 14.30
C ILE A 393 10.24 -12.35 14.83
N CYS A 394 9.91 -12.89 16.01
CA CYS A 394 8.57 -12.75 16.60
C CYS A 394 8.16 -11.27 16.75
N THR A 395 6.88 -10.97 16.56
CA THR A 395 6.28 -9.65 16.82
C THR A 395 5.07 -9.79 17.72
N ALA A 396 4.65 -8.74 18.42
CA ALA A 396 3.48 -8.81 19.32
C ALA A 396 2.19 -9.32 18.65
N GLN A 397 2.08 -9.26 17.33
CA GLN A 397 0.96 -9.74 16.51
C GLN A 397 1.27 -11.03 15.71
N GLY A 398 2.51 -11.51 15.70
CA GLY A 398 2.99 -12.61 14.86
C GLY A 398 3.90 -13.57 15.61
N HIS A 399 3.33 -14.67 16.11
CA HIS A 399 3.99 -15.68 16.95
C HIS A 399 3.73 -17.10 16.44
N PRO A 400 4.45 -17.59 15.41
CA PRO A 400 4.53 -19.03 15.18
C PRO A 400 5.22 -19.73 16.35
N THR A 401 5.02 -21.04 16.44
CA THR A 401 5.73 -21.91 17.40
C THR A 401 7.25 -21.99 17.18
N GLU A 402 7.77 -21.38 16.11
CA GLU A 402 9.14 -21.53 15.60
C GLU A 402 9.79 -20.18 15.20
N CYS A 403 9.30 -19.05 15.73
CA CYS A 403 9.99 -17.76 15.55
C CYS A 403 11.17 -17.59 16.52
N ALA A 404 12.14 -16.77 16.11
CA ALA A 404 13.26 -16.34 16.94
C ALA A 404 12.88 -15.08 17.73
N CYS A 405 13.27 -15.03 18.99
CA CYS A 405 13.14 -13.83 19.81
C CYS A 405 14.18 -12.78 19.41
N PRO A 406 13.82 -11.48 19.36
CA PRO A 406 14.79 -10.42 19.10
C PRO A 406 15.66 -10.16 20.34
N ASP A 407 16.99 -10.18 20.15
CA ASP A 407 17.95 -9.89 21.21
C ASP A 407 17.94 -8.40 21.66
N ASP A 408 17.55 -7.47 20.77
CA ASP A 408 17.77 -6.01 20.92
C ASP A 408 16.49 -5.14 20.82
N ASP A 409 15.26 -5.69 20.80
CA ASP A 409 14.04 -4.85 20.74
C ASP A 409 13.67 -4.29 22.13
N PRO A 410 13.72 -2.96 22.35
CA PRO A 410 13.47 -2.37 23.68
C PRO A 410 12.01 -2.49 24.14
N ASN A 411 11.07 -2.72 23.21
CA ASN A 411 9.66 -2.89 23.53
C ASN A 411 9.25 -4.37 23.62
N TYR A 412 10.01 -5.27 22.99
CA TYR A 412 9.70 -6.69 22.88
C TYR A 412 10.91 -7.55 23.32
N GLN A 413 11.18 -7.57 24.63
CA GLN A 413 12.31 -8.30 25.20
C GLN A 413 12.07 -9.82 25.26
N GLN A 414 13.16 -10.57 25.51
CA GLN A 414 13.19 -12.04 25.55
C GLN A 414 12.09 -12.65 26.43
N ASP A 415 11.80 -12.07 27.60
CA ASP A 415 10.79 -12.55 28.54
C ASP A 415 9.36 -12.47 27.98
N LYS A 416 9.04 -11.41 27.22
CA LYS A 416 7.79 -11.29 26.48
C LYS A 416 7.72 -12.32 25.37
N CYS A 417 8.82 -12.50 24.64
CA CYS A 417 8.88 -13.49 23.57
C CYS A 417 8.70 -14.93 24.08
N ASP A 418 9.40 -15.30 25.15
CA ASP A 418 9.26 -16.58 25.84
C ASP A 418 7.81 -16.81 26.29
N PHE A 419 7.12 -15.76 26.77
CA PHE A 419 5.69 -15.84 27.10
C PHE A 419 4.80 -16.09 25.87
N TYR A 420 5.02 -15.38 24.75
CA TYR A 420 4.21 -15.57 23.54
C TYR A 420 4.53 -16.86 22.75
N LEU A 421 5.66 -17.52 23.02
CA LEU A 421 5.95 -18.88 22.55
C LEU A 421 5.22 -19.97 23.35
N LEU A 422 4.60 -19.64 24.51
CA LEU A 422 3.83 -20.61 25.27
C LEU A 422 2.53 -21.00 24.54
N PRO A 423 2.17 -22.31 24.53
CA PRO A 423 0.89 -22.74 23.99
C PRO A 423 -0.28 -22.14 24.79
N VAL A 424 -1.42 -21.95 24.13
CA VAL A 424 -2.67 -21.62 24.84
C VAL A 424 -3.05 -22.80 25.74
N CYS A 425 -3.45 -22.53 26.98
CA CYS A 425 -3.82 -23.60 27.91
C CYS A 425 -4.97 -24.45 27.37
N SER A 426 -4.92 -25.74 27.69
CA SER A 426 -5.97 -26.73 27.41
C SER A 426 -6.34 -27.48 28.69
N SER A 427 -7.44 -28.24 28.68
CA SER A 427 -7.87 -29.04 29.83
C SER A 427 -6.87 -30.16 30.15
N GLY A 428 -5.94 -29.89 31.06
CA GLY A 428 -4.85 -30.80 31.46
C GLY A 428 -3.43 -30.28 31.18
N SER A 429 -3.28 -29.08 30.60
CA SER A 429 -1.98 -28.41 30.46
C SER A 429 -1.35 -28.10 31.82
N ASN A 430 -0.01 -28.10 31.89
CA ASN A 430 0.73 -27.67 33.08
C ASN A 430 0.54 -26.14 33.27
N PRO A 431 0.05 -25.68 34.43
CA PRO A 431 -0.21 -24.26 34.72
C PRO A 431 0.91 -23.30 34.32
N ASP A 432 2.15 -23.64 34.71
CA ASP A 432 3.31 -22.76 34.59
C ASP A 432 3.93 -22.75 33.18
N GLN A 433 3.26 -23.35 32.19
CA GLN A 433 3.79 -23.58 30.84
C GLN A 433 2.76 -23.27 29.72
N CYS A 434 1.71 -22.52 30.02
CA CYS A 434 0.71 -22.14 29.02
C CYS A 434 0.09 -20.77 29.29
N ARG A 435 -0.28 -20.06 28.23
CA ARG A 435 -0.90 -18.73 28.30
C ARG A 435 -2.42 -18.79 28.34
N CYS A 436 -3.03 -17.80 28.98
CA CYS A 436 -4.47 -17.58 28.94
C CYS A 436 -4.93 -17.16 27.53
N SER A 437 -6.23 -17.31 27.26
CA SER A 437 -6.92 -16.68 26.13
C SER A 437 -8.37 -16.40 26.51
N THR A 438 -9.05 -15.53 25.76
CA THR A 438 -10.50 -15.25 25.90
C THR A 438 -11.35 -16.52 26.00
N SER A 439 -10.98 -17.57 25.27
CA SER A 439 -11.68 -18.87 25.27
C SER A 439 -11.31 -19.81 26.44
N ASN A 440 -10.21 -19.56 27.15
CA ASN A 440 -9.72 -20.39 28.26
C ASN A 440 -8.82 -19.61 29.23
N TYR A 441 -9.45 -18.91 30.18
CA TYR A 441 -8.83 -18.13 31.25
C TYR A 441 -8.82 -18.88 32.61
N SER A 442 -8.62 -20.21 32.61
CA SER A 442 -8.60 -21.00 33.86
C SER A 442 -7.63 -20.41 34.89
N LEU A 443 -7.93 -20.56 36.20
CA LEU A 443 -7.12 -20.04 37.34
C LEU A 443 -5.60 -20.24 37.20
N ASN A 444 -5.22 -21.27 36.44
CA ASN A 444 -3.89 -21.81 36.29
C ASN A 444 -3.12 -21.32 35.04
N CYS A 445 -3.67 -20.46 34.18
CA CYS A 445 -2.94 -19.96 33.01
C CYS A 445 -2.08 -18.72 33.32
N LEU A 446 -1.02 -18.48 32.53
CA LEU A 446 -0.21 -17.25 32.63
C LEU A 446 -0.85 -16.10 31.82
N CYS A 447 -0.95 -14.92 32.43
CA CYS A 447 -1.41 -13.71 31.75
C CYS A 447 -0.28 -13.01 30.98
N PRO A 448 -0.61 -12.20 29.95
CA PRO A 448 0.35 -11.31 29.29
C PRO A 448 1.13 -10.46 30.28
N LEU A 449 2.36 -10.09 29.90
CA LEU A 449 3.24 -9.27 30.73
C LEU A 449 2.92 -7.77 30.66
N ASP A 450 2.12 -7.35 29.67
CA ASP A 450 1.66 -5.97 29.46
C ASP A 450 0.36 -5.92 28.61
N ASP A 451 -0.09 -4.70 28.31
CA ASP A 451 -1.27 -4.41 27.47
C ASP A 451 -0.89 -4.07 26.00
N LEU A 452 0.27 -4.52 25.49
CA LEU A 452 0.68 -4.23 24.10
C LEU A 452 -0.07 -5.07 23.06
N ASP A 453 -0.52 -6.27 23.41
CA ASP A 453 -1.42 -7.08 22.59
C ASP A 453 -2.84 -6.52 22.69
N THR A 454 -3.28 -5.83 21.64
CA THR A 454 -4.62 -5.23 21.53
C THR A 454 -5.74 -6.25 21.41
N THR A 455 -5.43 -7.52 21.17
CA THR A 455 -6.41 -8.62 21.07
C THR A 455 -6.70 -9.26 22.43
N TYR A 456 -5.70 -9.33 23.31
CA TYR A 456 -5.84 -9.88 24.66
C TYR A 456 -4.80 -9.29 25.63
N THR A 457 -5.21 -8.28 26.41
CA THR A 457 -4.32 -7.50 27.27
C THR A 457 -4.05 -8.16 28.63
N GLN A 458 -2.97 -7.77 29.32
CA GLN A 458 -2.73 -8.15 30.72
C GLN A 458 -3.90 -7.74 31.61
N THR A 459 -4.40 -6.51 31.47
CA THR A 459 -5.53 -5.98 32.24
C THR A 459 -6.77 -6.87 32.07
N LEU A 460 -7.17 -7.19 30.83
CA LEU A 460 -8.31 -8.07 30.57
C LEU A 460 -8.11 -9.47 31.18
N CYS A 461 -6.91 -10.02 31.07
CA CYS A 461 -6.59 -11.33 31.64
C CYS A 461 -6.64 -11.34 33.17
N LEU A 462 -6.15 -10.29 33.83
CA LEU A 462 -6.20 -10.17 35.29
C LEU A 462 -7.64 -10.05 35.79
N ASP A 463 -8.47 -9.22 35.13
CA ASP A 463 -9.90 -9.12 35.42
C ASP A 463 -10.60 -10.48 35.25
N GLU A 464 -10.32 -11.22 34.15
CA GLU A 464 -10.88 -12.55 33.90
C GLU A 464 -10.44 -13.58 34.97
N LYS A 465 -9.21 -13.49 35.49
CA LYS A 465 -8.73 -14.34 36.59
C LYS A 465 -9.26 -13.94 37.96
N GLU A 466 -9.54 -12.67 38.22
CA GLU A 466 -10.25 -12.22 39.44
C GLU A 466 -11.70 -12.70 39.39
N TYR A 467 -12.39 -12.47 38.28
CA TYR A 467 -13.73 -12.99 38.05
C TYR A 467 -13.76 -14.51 38.23
N ALA A 468 -12.81 -15.26 37.65
CA ALA A 468 -12.74 -16.72 37.78
C ALA A 468 -12.68 -17.22 39.23
N GLN A 469 -12.09 -16.47 40.17
CA GLN A 469 -11.99 -16.84 41.59
C GLN A 469 -13.32 -16.73 42.35
N LEU A 470 -14.25 -15.88 41.90
CA LEU A 470 -15.51 -15.66 42.60
C LEU A 470 -16.39 -16.94 42.64
N PRO A 471 -17.01 -17.28 43.79
CA PRO A 471 -17.97 -18.38 43.86
C PRO A 471 -19.27 -18.00 43.11
N PRO A 472 -20.04 -18.97 42.58
CA PRO A 472 -21.38 -18.69 42.07
C PRO A 472 -22.31 -18.20 43.20
N CYS A 473 -23.17 -17.23 42.90
CA CYS A 473 -24.19 -16.79 43.86
C CYS A 473 -25.19 -17.92 44.15
N ILE A 474 -25.50 -18.11 45.43
CA ILE A 474 -26.40 -19.18 45.92
C ILE A 474 -27.80 -18.68 46.31
N SER A 475 -28.05 -17.37 46.22
CA SER A 475 -29.36 -16.74 46.47
C SER A 475 -29.39 -15.30 45.93
N ASP A 476 -30.57 -14.80 45.58
CA ASP A 476 -30.81 -13.39 45.23
C ASP A 476 -30.73 -12.41 46.41
N THR A 477 -30.69 -12.91 47.65
CA THR A 477 -30.80 -12.08 48.86
C THR A 477 -29.53 -11.98 49.70
N ALA A 478 -28.54 -12.84 49.45
CA ALA A 478 -27.28 -12.84 50.17
C ALA A 478 -26.08 -12.94 49.20
N THR A 479 -25.35 -11.82 49.07
CA THR A 479 -24.01 -11.80 48.47
C THR A 479 -22.99 -12.18 49.56
N PRO A 480 -22.02 -13.07 49.30
CA PRO A 480 -20.87 -13.26 50.18
C PRO A 480 -20.10 -11.95 50.37
N GLN A 481 -19.37 -11.83 51.49
CA GLN A 481 -18.62 -10.62 51.82
C GLN A 481 -17.50 -10.28 50.81
N GLU A 482 -17.07 -11.27 50.02
CA GLU A 482 -16.06 -11.18 48.96
C GLU A 482 -16.68 -11.14 47.54
N GLY A 483 -18.02 -10.99 47.43
CA GLY A 483 -18.73 -11.04 46.16
C GLY A 483 -19.12 -12.45 45.69
N CYS A 484 -19.86 -12.53 44.58
CA CYS A 484 -20.16 -13.78 43.89
C CYS A 484 -20.49 -13.53 42.40
N LYS A 485 -20.28 -14.54 41.56
CA LYS A 485 -20.69 -14.52 40.14
C LYS A 485 -22.20 -14.60 40.05
N CYS A 486 -22.82 -13.68 39.33
CA CYS A 486 -24.22 -13.82 38.96
C CYS A 486 -24.42 -15.12 38.16
N THR A 487 -25.53 -15.80 38.40
CA THR A 487 -25.96 -16.99 37.65
C THR A 487 -27.35 -16.75 37.07
N ILE A 488 -27.76 -17.56 36.08
CA ILE A 488 -29.09 -17.46 35.48
C ILE A 488 -30.24 -17.61 36.51
N ASP A 489 -29.98 -18.31 37.63
CA ASP A 489 -30.95 -18.56 38.69
C ASP A 489 -30.77 -17.65 39.93
N ASN A 490 -29.66 -16.91 40.04
CA ASN A 490 -29.33 -16.09 41.23
C ASN A 490 -28.48 -14.87 40.86
N HIS A 491 -29.05 -13.68 41.04
CA HIS A 491 -28.46 -12.39 40.66
C HIS A 491 -28.75 -11.28 41.71
N PRO A 492 -28.18 -11.36 42.93
CA PRO A 492 -28.31 -10.31 43.93
C PRO A 492 -27.69 -9.00 43.44
N ALA A 493 -28.16 -7.85 43.95
CA ALA A 493 -27.81 -6.51 43.46
C ALA A 493 -26.29 -6.16 43.43
N ASN A 494 -25.45 -6.92 44.15
CA ASN A 494 -24.00 -6.76 44.21
C ASN A 494 -23.23 -7.97 43.64
N CYS A 495 -23.85 -8.83 42.82
CA CYS A 495 -23.11 -9.88 42.12
C CYS A 495 -22.31 -9.30 40.94
N VAL A 496 -21.23 -9.99 40.58
CA VAL A 496 -20.36 -9.60 39.47
C VAL A 496 -20.81 -10.33 38.21
N CYS A 497 -20.99 -9.59 37.11
CA CYS A 497 -21.32 -10.14 35.81
C CYS A 497 -20.12 -10.73 35.08
N PRO A 498 -20.36 -11.66 34.12
CA PRO A 498 -19.36 -12.04 33.12
C PRO A 498 -18.73 -10.82 32.45
N LEU A 499 -17.43 -10.91 32.13
CA LEU A 499 -16.70 -9.79 31.52
C LEU A 499 -16.90 -9.71 30.00
N ASN A 500 -17.25 -10.83 29.37
CA ASN A 500 -17.55 -11.00 27.96
C ASN A 500 -18.95 -11.62 27.76
N ASN A 501 -19.37 -11.80 26.50
CA ASN A 501 -20.67 -12.36 26.14
C ASN A 501 -20.59 -13.87 25.82
N ASP A 502 -19.56 -14.58 26.30
CA ASP A 502 -19.34 -15.98 25.98
C ASP A 502 -20.08 -16.93 26.95
N GLY A 503 -20.84 -17.87 26.38
CA GLY A 503 -21.59 -18.88 27.12
C GLY A 503 -23.10 -18.61 27.22
N LEU A 504 -23.78 -19.35 28.10
CA LEU A 504 -25.25 -19.37 28.20
C LEU A 504 -25.84 -18.20 29.01
N TYR A 505 -25.02 -17.48 29.77
CA TYR A 505 -25.43 -16.33 30.57
C TYR A 505 -24.43 -15.21 30.30
N THR A 506 -24.80 -14.30 29.42
CA THR A 506 -23.91 -13.27 28.86
C THR A 506 -23.80 -12.06 29.78
N LYS A 507 -22.78 -11.21 29.59
CA LYS A 507 -22.65 -9.93 30.30
C LYS A 507 -23.91 -9.07 30.16
N ASP A 508 -24.42 -8.90 28.95
CA ASP A 508 -25.60 -8.05 28.70
C ASP A 508 -26.86 -8.60 29.39
N LYS A 509 -27.05 -9.93 29.33
CA LYS A 509 -28.14 -10.62 30.04
C LYS A 509 -28.02 -10.47 31.55
N CYS A 510 -26.81 -10.60 32.07
CA CYS A 510 -26.53 -10.42 33.49
C CYS A 510 -26.78 -8.98 33.97
N LEU A 511 -26.29 -7.97 33.24
CA LEU A 511 -26.50 -6.56 33.57
C LEU A 511 -28.00 -6.21 33.56
N LEU A 512 -28.79 -6.83 32.67
CA LEU A 512 -30.24 -6.70 32.65
C LEU A 512 -30.93 -7.32 33.88
N ASP A 513 -30.43 -8.45 34.39
CA ASP A 513 -31.07 -9.18 35.49
C ASP A 513 -30.70 -8.64 36.88
N ILE A 514 -29.54 -7.96 37.03
CA ILE A 514 -29.22 -7.16 38.23
C ILE A 514 -30.18 -5.96 38.40
N LEU A 515 -30.77 -5.44 37.31
CA LEU A 515 -31.67 -4.29 37.39
C LEU A 515 -32.94 -4.63 38.19
N HIS A 516 -33.11 -3.92 39.31
CA HIS A 516 -34.35 -3.92 40.06
C HIS A 516 -35.54 -3.50 39.17
N ARG A 517 -36.72 -4.05 39.46
CA ARG A 517 -37.98 -3.71 38.79
C ARG A 517 -38.34 -2.25 39.06
N CYS A 518 -38.77 -1.51 38.04
CA CYS A 518 -39.29 -0.16 38.21
C CYS A 518 -40.53 -0.18 39.14
N THR A 519 -40.54 0.67 40.16
CA THR A 519 -41.66 0.80 41.12
C THR A 519 -42.48 2.08 40.94
N THR A 520 -42.05 2.95 40.02
CA THR A 520 -42.70 4.21 39.61
C THR A 520 -42.32 4.52 38.16
N ASP A 521 -43.10 5.36 37.47
CA ASP A 521 -42.76 5.93 36.15
C ASP A 521 -41.69 7.05 36.19
N ALA A 522 -40.76 6.98 37.14
CA ALA A 522 -39.58 7.83 37.22
C ALA A 522 -38.33 6.96 37.19
N THR A 523 -37.45 7.16 36.22
CA THR A 523 -36.21 6.39 36.09
C THR A 523 -35.29 6.64 37.31
N PRO A 524 -34.90 5.61 38.07
CA PRO A 524 -33.86 5.73 39.09
C PRO A 524 -32.50 6.05 38.45
N ALA A 525 -31.60 6.72 39.17
CA ALA A 525 -30.27 7.06 38.65
C ALA A 525 -29.40 5.84 38.26
N SER A 526 -29.75 4.64 38.75
CA SER A 526 -29.12 3.36 38.41
C SER A 526 -29.84 2.57 37.31
N GLY A 527 -30.89 3.13 36.69
CA GLY A 527 -31.78 2.41 35.77
C GLY A 527 -32.70 1.41 36.49
N CYS A 528 -33.70 0.89 35.78
CA CYS A 528 -34.59 -0.16 36.27
C CYS A 528 -35.16 -1.01 35.11
N LYS A 529 -35.56 -2.24 35.41
CA LYS A 529 -36.20 -3.17 34.47
C LYS A 529 -37.69 -2.82 34.37
N CYS A 530 -38.17 -2.54 33.15
CA CYS A 530 -39.56 -2.16 32.92
C CYS A 530 -40.51 -3.25 33.43
N THR A 531 -41.67 -2.84 33.93
CA THR A 531 -42.78 -3.75 34.31
C THR A 531 -44.04 -3.35 33.58
N LEU A 532 -45.03 -4.24 33.53
CA LEU A 532 -46.35 -3.93 32.97
C LEU A 532 -46.98 -2.68 33.61
N ASP A 533 -46.81 -2.51 34.92
CA ASP A 533 -47.40 -1.42 35.71
C ASP A 533 -46.56 -0.13 35.74
N ASN A 534 -45.25 -0.19 35.44
CA ASN A 534 -44.32 0.95 35.51
C ASN A 534 -43.26 0.86 34.40
N HIS A 535 -43.25 1.83 33.50
CA HIS A 535 -42.41 1.83 32.29
C HIS A 535 -41.92 3.24 31.92
N PRO A 536 -41.04 3.87 32.74
CA PRO A 536 -40.46 5.16 32.39
C PRO A 536 -39.67 5.10 31.09
N THR A 537 -39.55 6.23 30.39
CA THR A 537 -38.94 6.34 29.05
C THR A 537 -37.54 5.70 28.94
N ASP A 538 -36.78 5.67 30.03
CA ASP A 538 -35.40 5.14 30.07
C ASP A 538 -35.27 3.76 30.73
N CYS A 539 -36.36 3.06 31.07
CA CYS A 539 -36.26 1.69 31.62
C CYS A 539 -35.80 0.68 30.56
N THR A 540 -35.17 -0.41 30.99
CA THR A 540 -34.72 -1.48 30.09
C THR A 540 -35.78 -2.58 30.00
N CYS A 541 -36.19 -2.92 28.77
CA CYS A 541 -37.24 -3.93 28.55
C CYS A 541 -36.76 -5.35 28.87
N PRO A 542 -37.59 -6.20 29.51
CA PRO A 542 -37.27 -7.61 29.68
C PRO A 542 -37.15 -8.34 28.34
N THR A 543 -36.16 -9.22 28.21
CA THR A 543 -36.05 -10.19 27.11
C THR A 543 -36.82 -11.47 27.38
N ASP A 544 -36.89 -11.90 28.65
CA ASP A 544 -37.31 -13.25 29.06
C ASP A 544 -38.46 -13.25 30.08
N ASP A 545 -39.16 -12.13 30.26
CA ASP A 545 -40.37 -12.08 31.09
C ASP A 545 -41.57 -12.61 30.30
N PRO A 546 -42.19 -13.73 30.71
CA PRO A 546 -43.30 -14.34 29.97
C PRO A 546 -44.58 -13.49 30.01
N ASP A 547 -44.74 -12.63 31.01
CA ASP A 547 -45.91 -11.76 31.19
C ASP A 547 -45.69 -10.37 30.55
N TYR A 548 -44.44 -9.98 30.30
CA TYR A 548 -44.09 -8.68 29.70
C TYR A 548 -42.95 -8.77 28.67
N ILE A 549 -43.25 -9.41 27.53
CA ILE A 549 -42.30 -9.63 26.42
C ILE A 549 -41.75 -8.31 25.86
N SER A 550 -40.49 -8.34 25.40
CA SER A 550 -39.74 -7.18 24.90
C SER A 550 -40.52 -6.32 23.90
N THR A 551 -41.17 -6.92 22.89
CA THR A 551 -41.99 -6.19 21.90
C THR A 551 -43.09 -5.35 22.55
N LYS A 552 -43.80 -5.92 23.53
CA LYS A 552 -44.90 -5.23 24.21
C LYS A 552 -44.36 -4.07 25.05
N CYS A 553 -43.23 -4.29 25.73
CA CYS A 553 -42.54 -3.24 26.45
C CYS A 553 -42.06 -2.09 25.54
N GLN A 554 -41.55 -2.38 24.34
CA GLN A 554 -41.14 -1.33 23.39
C GLN A 554 -42.33 -0.53 22.82
N GLU A 555 -43.52 -1.13 22.72
CA GLU A 555 -44.75 -0.39 22.43
C GLU A 555 -45.13 0.55 23.58
N ASP A 556 -45.11 0.06 24.82
CA ASP A 556 -45.52 0.81 26.01
C ASP A 556 -44.50 1.92 26.38
N LYS A 557 -43.24 1.78 25.96
CA LYS A 557 -42.21 2.84 26.03
C LYS A 557 -42.41 3.97 25.00
N GLN A 558 -43.30 3.84 24.01
CA GLN A 558 -43.50 4.90 23.01
C GLN A 558 -44.26 6.08 23.63
N PRO A 559 -43.73 7.32 23.60
CA PRO A 559 -44.52 8.48 24.00
C PRO A 559 -45.72 8.61 23.07
N VAL A 560 -46.91 8.79 23.65
CA VAL A 560 -48.19 8.85 22.91
C VAL A 560 -48.10 9.90 21.80
N THR A 561 -48.01 9.45 20.55
CA THR A 561 -47.71 10.32 19.41
C THR A 561 -48.93 11.19 19.04
N PRO A 562 -48.79 12.52 18.91
CA PRO A 562 -49.92 13.44 18.68
C PRO A 562 -50.70 13.30 17.35
N ASP A 563 -50.31 12.40 16.45
CA ASP A 563 -50.87 12.30 15.09
C ASP A 563 -52.36 11.92 15.03
N LYS A 564 -52.94 11.43 16.13
CA LYS A 564 -54.39 11.17 16.22
C LYS A 564 -55.25 12.44 16.18
N CYS A 565 -54.65 13.63 16.34
CA CYS A 565 -55.39 14.89 16.42
C CYS A 565 -55.54 15.66 15.10
N ALA A 566 -55.08 15.10 13.98
CA ALA A 566 -55.25 15.71 12.66
C ALA A 566 -56.71 15.71 12.12
N SER A 567 -57.63 14.98 12.75
CA SER A 567 -59.03 14.86 12.30
C SER A 567 -60.02 14.84 13.47
N VAL A 568 -60.06 15.94 14.21
CA VAL A 568 -60.96 16.11 15.36
C VAL A 568 -62.41 16.26 14.89
N THR A 569 -63.34 15.58 15.58
CA THR A 569 -64.79 15.70 15.35
C THR A 569 -65.48 16.22 16.61
N SER A 570 -66.71 16.71 16.51
CA SER A 570 -67.49 17.24 17.65
C SER A 570 -67.76 16.23 18.79
N THR A 571 -67.44 14.96 18.56
CA THR A 571 -67.54 13.83 19.50
C THR A 571 -66.19 13.24 19.95
N THR A 572 -65.05 13.74 19.45
CA THR A 572 -63.71 13.20 19.80
C THR A 572 -63.38 13.48 21.28
N PRO A 573 -63.15 12.45 22.12
CA PRO A 573 -62.87 12.62 23.55
C PRO A 573 -61.64 13.48 23.85
N GLU A 574 -61.65 14.14 25.01
CA GLU A 574 -60.52 14.96 25.49
C GLU A 574 -59.28 14.12 25.83
N VAL A 575 -59.47 12.85 26.22
CA VAL A 575 -58.37 11.91 26.51
C VAL A 575 -57.62 11.47 25.24
N ASP A 576 -58.30 11.43 24.09
CA ASP A 576 -57.66 11.09 22.81
C ASP A 576 -56.96 12.32 22.19
N CYS A 577 -57.53 13.51 22.38
CA CYS A 577 -56.97 14.79 21.96
C CYS A 577 -57.38 15.89 22.92
N ALA A 578 -56.42 16.50 23.62
CA ALA A 578 -56.68 17.62 24.53
C ALA A 578 -57.40 18.79 23.82
N CYS A 579 -58.19 19.57 24.56
CA CYS A 579 -58.80 20.79 24.04
C CYS A 579 -57.75 21.90 23.88
N PRO A 580 -57.73 22.67 22.77
CA PRO A 580 -56.82 23.79 22.61
C PRO A 580 -57.01 24.85 23.70
N THR A 581 -55.92 25.27 24.34
CA THR A 581 -55.92 26.32 25.37
C THR A 581 -55.76 27.73 24.79
N ASP A 582 -55.35 27.86 23.52
CA ASP A 582 -55.37 29.13 22.82
C ASP A 582 -56.80 29.48 22.38
N PRO A 583 -57.35 30.66 22.74
CA PRO A 583 -58.73 31.04 22.39
C PRO A 583 -59.02 31.05 20.90
N THR A 584 -58.03 31.39 20.06
CA THR A 584 -58.20 31.44 18.60
C THR A 584 -58.18 30.06 17.96
N GLN A 585 -57.49 29.08 18.56
CA GLN A 585 -57.55 27.68 18.14
C GLN A 585 -58.79 26.98 18.69
N LEU A 586 -59.23 27.32 19.90
CA LEU A 586 -60.47 26.81 20.50
C LEU A 586 -61.70 27.22 19.68
N GLU A 587 -61.73 28.44 19.13
CA GLU A 587 -62.79 28.88 18.21
C GLU A 587 -62.84 28.10 16.88
N LEU A 588 -61.76 27.41 16.53
CA LEU A 588 -61.65 26.55 15.33
C LEU A 588 -61.86 25.05 15.65
N ASP A 589 -61.88 24.64 16.93
CA ASP A 589 -62.10 23.24 17.32
C ASP A 589 -63.59 22.85 17.11
N PRO A 590 -63.90 21.79 16.33
CA PRO A 590 -65.26 21.30 16.11
C PRO A 590 -66.04 20.90 17.38
N ARG A 591 -65.36 20.80 18.53
CA ARG A 591 -65.91 20.41 19.83
C ARG A 591 -66.23 21.58 20.75
N LYS A 592 -65.96 22.84 20.33
CA LYS A 592 -66.07 24.02 21.21
C LYS A 592 -67.45 24.20 21.87
N ASP A 593 -68.51 23.78 21.21
CA ASP A 593 -69.89 23.87 21.71
C ASP A 593 -70.33 22.64 22.54
N THR A 594 -69.57 21.54 22.48
CA THR A 594 -69.94 20.22 23.06
C THR A 594 -69.04 19.80 24.22
N ILE A 595 -67.78 19.49 23.93
CA ILE A 595 -66.78 18.91 24.85
C ILE A 595 -65.84 20.01 25.33
N CYS A 596 -65.23 20.75 24.40
CA CYS A 596 -64.26 21.80 24.69
C CYS A 596 -64.94 23.14 25.00
N LYS A 597 -65.86 23.15 25.96
CA LYS A 597 -66.68 24.35 26.25
C LYS A 597 -65.82 25.50 26.80
N PRO A 598 -65.97 26.73 26.28
CA PRO A 598 -65.36 27.90 26.91
C PRO A 598 -65.91 28.03 28.34
N SER A 599 -65.02 28.00 29.32
CA SER A 599 -65.36 28.02 30.74
C SER A 599 -65.84 29.41 31.17
N THR A 600 -67.12 29.71 30.89
CA THR A 600 -67.75 30.98 31.24
C THR A 600 -67.86 31.16 32.75
N GLY A 601 -66.84 31.76 33.34
CA GLY A 601 -66.90 32.42 34.64
C GLY A 601 -66.81 31.53 35.87
N LYS A 602 -65.59 31.34 36.36
CA LYS A 602 -65.33 31.57 37.79
C LYS A 602 -64.12 32.49 37.97
N GLU A 603 -64.37 33.61 38.63
CA GLU A 603 -63.38 34.62 38.93
C GLU A 603 -62.31 34.09 39.89
N ALA A 604 -61.03 34.14 39.50
CA ALA A 604 -59.88 34.38 40.37
C ALA A 604 -58.58 34.49 39.55
N SER A 605 -57.61 35.26 40.05
CA SER A 605 -56.19 35.23 39.65
C SER A 605 -55.79 35.75 38.26
N GLY A 606 -56.48 36.78 37.77
CA GLY A 606 -56.01 37.60 36.64
C GLY A 606 -55.18 38.84 37.02
N SER A 607 -54.25 38.79 37.99
CA SER A 607 -53.48 40.00 38.40
C SER A 607 -52.17 39.75 39.20
N VAL A 608 -51.13 39.16 38.59
CA VAL A 608 -49.74 39.28 39.13
C VAL A 608 -48.67 39.48 38.05
N ARG A 609 -48.61 38.64 37.00
CA ARG A 609 -47.45 38.64 36.07
C ARG A 609 -47.34 39.85 35.12
N ALA A 610 -48.44 40.52 34.77
CA ALA A 610 -48.38 41.72 33.91
C ALA A 610 -47.91 42.98 34.65
N VAL A 611 -48.22 43.10 35.96
CA VAL A 611 -47.87 44.27 36.77
C VAL A 611 -46.38 44.28 37.13
N LEU A 612 -45.76 43.10 37.34
CA LEU A 612 -44.34 43.01 37.70
C LEU A 612 -43.41 43.51 36.57
N ASN A 613 -43.70 43.15 35.31
CA ASN A 613 -42.90 43.61 34.17
C ASN A 613 -43.10 45.11 33.85
N LEU A 614 -44.29 45.66 34.12
CA LEU A 614 -44.54 47.10 33.96
C LEU A 614 -43.78 47.93 35.02
N ILE A 615 -43.68 47.44 36.26
CA ILE A 615 -42.90 48.11 37.32
C ILE A 615 -41.40 48.08 37.00
N VAL A 616 -40.87 46.98 36.45
CA VAL A 616 -39.48 46.92 35.99
C VAL A 616 -39.22 47.90 34.83
N ALA A 617 -40.12 47.96 33.85
CA ALA A 617 -39.94 48.85 32.70
C ALA A 617 -40.13 50.35 33.02
N VAL A 618 -41.07 50.71 33.91
CA VAL A 618 -41.47 52.11 34.15
C VAL A 618 -40.81 52.73 35.38
N VAL A 619 -40.37 51.94 36.37
CA VAL A 619 -39.73 52.48 37.60
C VAL A 619 -38.22 52.27 37.60
N LEU A 620 -37.73 51.07 37.27
CA LEU A 620 -36.29 50.78 37.34
C LEU A 620 -35.49 51.42 36.20
N ILE A 621 -36.01 51.45 34.97
CA ILE A 621 -35.28 52.01 33.82
C ILE A 621 -35.07 53.54 33.94
N PRO A 622 -36.07 54.37 34.29
CA PRO A 622 -35.84 55.81 34.49
C PRO A 622 -34.98 56.13 35.72
N SER A 623 -35.02 55.29 36.75
CA SER A 623 -34.24 55.51 37.99
C SER A 623 -32.75 55.19 37.81
N LEU A 624 -32.39 54.24 36.94
CA LEU A 624 -31.00 53.98 36.56
C LEU A 624 -30.41 55.09 35.66
N ALA A 625 -31.25 55.78 34.88
CA ALA A 625 -30.86 56.91 34.05
C ALA A 625 -30.67 58.25 34.82
N LEU A 626 -30.82 58.25 36.14
CA LEU A 626 -30.56 59.39 37.04
C LEU A 626 -29.42 59.13 38.04
N ILE A 627 -28.74 57.99 37.92
CA ILE A 627 -27.60 57.58 38.77
C ILE A 627 -26.30 57.43 37.94
N PHE A 628 -26.39 57.61 36.61
CA PHE A 628 -25.27 57.69 35.67
C PHE A 628 -25.27 59.03 34.93
#